data_AF-A0A0A7PJD4-F1
#
_entry.id   AF-A0A0A7PJD4-F1
#
_cell.length_a   1.000
_cell.length_b   1.000
_cell.length_c   1.000
_cell.angle_alpha   90.00
_cell.angle_beta   90.00
_cell.angle_gamma   90.00
#
_symmetry.space_group_name_H-M   'P 1'
#
loop_
_entity.id
_entity.type
_entity.pdbx_description
1 polymer ?
#
loop_
_entity_poly.entity_id
_entity_poly.type
_entity_poly.pdbx_seq_one_letter_code
_entity_poly.pdbx_strand_id
1 'polypeptide(L)'
;MDLVGSILKNFFWRASYRCRAPDDPVAALRRWYLPAAHRYHPANGCAYAALAPEALRHSDALGPAFETGLEASIAQILVELPDGEDREGAIRVIAQLIGTLVLARAVRSSSLATEILLTARDDQLSAEIRRGER
;
A
#
# COMPACT_ATOMS: atom_id res chain seq x y z
N MET A 1 14.80 -15.86 -12.53
CA MET A 1 13.48 -15.34 -12.12
C MET A 1 13.50 -13.84 -12.37
N ASP A 2 12.64 -13.37 -13.24
CA ASP A 2 12.55 -11.96 -13.64
C ASP A 2 12.03 -11.10 -12.46
N LEU A 3 12.83 -10.11 -12.04
CA LEU A 3 12.51 -9.14 -10.99
C LEU A 3 11.29 -8.27 -11.37
N VAL A 4 11.15 -7.95 -12.66
CA VAL A 4 10.03 -7.22 -13.27
C VAL A 4 8.75 -8.05 -13.14
N GLY A 5 8.81 -9.35 -13.44
CA GLY A 5 7.73 -10.30 -13.24
C GLY A 5 7.31 -10.46 -11.77
N SER A 6 8.20 -10.24 -10.81
CA SER A 6 7.86 -10.29 -9.38
C SER A 6 7.21 -9.00 -8.87
N ILE A 7 7.57 -7.83 -9.42
CA ILE A 7 6.87 -6.56 -9.19
C ILE A 7 5.46 -6.62 -9.78
N LEU A 8 5.32 -7.18 -10.99
CA LEU A 8 4.03 -7.37 -11.67
C LEU A 8 3.13 -8.44 -11.03
N LYS A 9 3.70 -9.44 -10.32
CA LYS A 9 2.91 -10.40 -9.52
C LYS A 9 2.11 -9.75 -8.39
N ASN A 10 2.33 -8.47 -8.07
CA ASN A 10 1.41 -7.68 -7.24
C ASN A 10 -0.01 -7.59 -7.81
N PHE A 11 -0.27 -7.95 -9.07
CA PHE A 11 -1.63 -8.09 -9.64
C PHE A 11 -2.59 -9.00 -8.84
N PHE A 12 -2.08 -9.76 -7.86
CA PHE A 12 -2.84 -10.65 -6.97
C PHE A 12 -3.66 -9.96 -5.86
N TRP A 13 -3.75 -8.62 -5.81
CA TRP A 13 -4.52 -7.93 -4.74
C TRP A 13 -6.05 -7.94 -4.99
N ARG A 14 -6.53 -7.94 -6.25
CA ARG A 14 -7.97 -7.80 -6.60
C ARG A 14 -8.88 -8.85 -5.96
N ALA A 15 -8.41 -10.08 -5.79
CA ALA A 15 -9.24 -11.20 -5.34
C ALA A 15 -9.27 -11.35 -3.81
N SER A 16 -8.31 -10.77 -3.08
CA SER A 16 -7.97 -11.24 -1.74
C SER A 16 -8.66 -10.49 -0.59
N TYR A 17 -9.21 -9.30 -0.83
CA TYR A 17 -9.83 -8.49 0.24
C TYR A 17 -11.26 -8.01 -0.01
N ARG A 18 -11.78 -8.07 -1.25
CA ARG A 18 -13.16 -7.61 -1.57
C ARG A 18 -14.23 -8.34 -0.75
N CYS A 19 -13.96 -9.56 -0.28
CA CYS A 19 -14.88 -10.31 0.59
C CYS A 19 -14.94 -9.82 2.05
N ARG A 20 -14.09 -8.86 2.47
CA ARG A 20 -13.96 -8.47 3.89
C ARG A 20 -14.70 -7.20 4.31
N ALA A 21 -14.94 -6.25 3.39
CA ALA A 21 -15.83 -5.11 3.63
C ALA A 21 -16.32 -4.54 2.28
N PRO A 22 -17.50 -4.96 1.78
CA PRO A 22 -18.02 -4.49 0.51
C PRO A 22 -18.40 -3.00 0.52
N ASP A 23 -18.71 -2.43 1.68
CA ASP A 23 -19.16 -1.03 1.83
C ASP A 23 -18.01 -0.04 2.07
N ASP A 24 -16.80 -0.54 2.36
CA ASP A 24 -15.58 0.28 2.54
C ASP A 24 -14.36 -0.47 1.98
N PRO A 25 -14.16 -0.42 0.64
CA PRO A 25 -13.05 -1.10 -0.03
C PRO A 25 -11.67 -0.62 0.43
N VAL A 26 -11.54 0.63 0.88
CA VAL A 26 -10.28 1.17 1.41
C VAL A 26 -9.96 0.57 2.77
N ALA A 27 -10.94 0.48 3.67
CA ALA A 27 -10.77 -0.21 4.94
C ALA A 27 -10.47 -1.70 4.75
N ALA A 28 -11.11 -2.36 3.77
CA ALA A 28 -10.80 -3.75 3.42
C ALA A 28 -9.34 -3.91 2.97
N LEU A 29 -8.87 -3.02 2.09
CA LEU A 29 -7.49 -2.98 1.62
C LEU A 29 -6.51 -2.75 2.78
N ARG A 30 -6.76 -1.78 3.66
CA ARG A 30 -5.93 -1.51 4.86
C ARG A 30 -5.80 -2.74 5.77
N ARG A 31 -6.92 -3.40 6.07
CA ARG A 31 -6.93 -4.61 6.92
C ARG A 31 -6.16 -5.78 6.29
N TRP A 32 -6.23 -5.91 4.97
CA TRP A 32 -5.49 -6.94 4.24
C TRP A 32 -4.00 -6.60 4.12
N TYR A 33 -3.66 -5.33 3.95
CA TYR A 33 -2.30 -4.87 3.69
C TYR A 33 -1.48 -4.65 4.98
N LEU A 34 -2.09 -4.32 6.11
CA LEU A 34 -1.37 -4.03 7.37
C LEU A 34 -1.51 -5.12 8.48
N PRO A 35 -1.60 -6.43 8.21
CA PRO A 35 -1.53 -7.42 9.27
C PRO A 35 -0.10 -7.53 9.80
N ALA A 36 0.04 -7.92 11.08
CA ALA A 36 1.34 -8.12 11.71
C ALA A 36 2.23 -9.10 10.90
N ALA A 37 1.64 -10.09 10.24
CA ALA A 37 2.36 -11.04 9.37
C ALA A 37 3.13 -10.33 8.22
N HIS A 38 2.58 -9.25 7.66
CA HIS A 38 3.22 -8.53 6.55
C HIS A 38 4.51 -7.82 6.98
N ARG A 39 4.63 -7.48 8.28
CA ARG A 39 5.87 -6.96 8.86
C ARG A 39 6.99 -8.00 8.81
N TYR A 40 6.70 -9.25 9.19
CA TYR A 40 7.71 -10.29 9.42
C TYR A 40 8.15 -11.05 8.16
N HIS A 41 7.43 -10.90 7.04
CA HIS A 41 7.75 -11.57 5.78
C HIS A 41 8.01 -10.57 4.65
N PRO A 42 9.15 -9.86 4.65
CA PRO A 42 9.47 -8.89 3.61
C PRO A 42 9.56 -9.51 2.21
N ALA A 43 10.03 -10.77 2.11
CA ALA A 43 10.11 -11.50 0.83
C ALA A 43 8.76 -11.91 0.24
N ASN A 44 7.71 -12.00 1.08
CA ASN A 44 6.34 -12.29 0.68
C ASN A 44 5.44 -11.05 0.77
N GLY A 45 6.04 -9.88 0.99
CA GLY A 45 5.34 -8.63 1.21
C GLY A 45 5.35 -7.71 0.00
N CYS A 46 4.85 -6.48 0.19
CA CYS A 46 4.78 -5.49 -0.88
C CYS A 46 6.18 -5.09 -1.36
N ALA A 47 6.41 -5.34 -2.65
CA ALA A 47 7.65 -5.00 -3.33
C ALA A 47 8.00 -3.50 -3.20
N TYR A 48 7.03 -2.59 -3.17
CA TYR A 48 7.31 -1.15 -3.02
C TYR A 48 7.98 -0.82 -1.68
N ALA A 49 7.48 -1.36 -0.57
CA ALA A 49 8.03 -1.10 0.76
C ALA A 49 9.46 -1.66 0.94
N ALA A 50 9.85 -2.65 0.13
CA ALA A 50 11.18 -3.23 0.16
C ALA A 50 12.14 -2.58 -0.84
N LEU A 51 11.63 -2.18 -2.02
CA LEU A 51 12.46 -1.76 -3.16
C LEU A 51 12.48 -0.25 -3.39
N ALA A 52 11.61 0.54 -2.76
CA ALA A 52 11.58 2.00 -2.96
C ALA A 52 12.94 2.68 -2.74
N PRO A 53 13.74 2.35 -1.71
CA PRO A 53 15.07 2.94 -1.53
C PRO A 53 16.06 2.57 -2.64
N GLU A 54 15.84 1.42 -3.29
CA GLU A 54 16.76 0.86 -4.30
C GLU A 54 16.35 1.18 -5.74
N ALA A 55 15.11 1.62 -5.95
CA ALA A 55 14.54 1.88 -7.28
C ALA A 55 15.38 2.86 -8.11
N LEU A 56 15.97 3.87 -7.45
CA LEU A 56 16.84 4.86 -8.10
C LEU A 56 18.33 4.50 -8.04
N ARG A 57 18.75 3.57 -7.17
CA ARG A 57 20.16 3.19 -6.98
C ARG A 57 20.60 2.07 -7.91
N HIS A 58 19.68 1.21 -8.34
CA HIS A 58 20.01 0.00 -9.08
C HIS A 58 19.36 -0.03 -10.48
N SER A 59 20.12 0.36 -11.51
CA SER A 59 19.95 0.05 -12.95
C SER A 59 18.85 0.75 -13.77
N ASP A 60 19.10 0.80 -15.09
CA ASP A 60 18.20 1.26 -16.15
C ASP A 60 16.85 0.51 -16.22
N ALA A 61 16.71 -0.65 -15.55
CA ALA A 61 15.52 -1.50 -15.65
C ALA A 61 14.61 -1.45 -14.42
N LEU A 62 15.16 -1.29 -13.20
CA LEU A 62 14.35 -1.32 -11.97
C LEU A 62 13.53 -0.05 -11.79
N GLY A 63 14.11 1.12 -12.04
CA GLY A 63 13.42 2.40 -11.95
C GLY A 63 12.15 2.44 -12.82
N PRO A 64 12.26 2.19 -14.14
CA PRO A 64 11.08 2.15 -15.02
C PRO A 64 10.05 1.08 -14.65
N ALA A 65 10.50 -0.10 -14.19
CA ALA A 65 9.59 -1.16 -13.75
C ALA A 65 8.85 -0.79 -12.46
N PHE A 66 9.53 -0.13 -11.53
CA PHE A 66 8.95 0.37 -10.29
C PHE A 66 7.90 1.44 -10.58
N GLU A 67 8.23 2.40 -11.43
CA GLU A 67 7.32 3.48 -11.85
C GLU A 67 6.07 2.92 -12.55
N THR A 68 6.27 2.01 -13.52
CA THR A 68 5.17 1.33 -14.23
C THR A 68 4.26 0.57 -13.26
N GLY A 69 4.84 -0.16 -12.31
CA GLY A 69 4.08 -0.86 -11.29
C GLY A 69 3.27 0.10 -10.41
N LEU A 70 3.90 1.20 -9.98
CA LEU A 70 3.28 2.19 -9.11
C LEU A 70 2.10 2.87 -9.81
N GLU A 71 2.25 3.29 -11.08
CA GLU A 71 1.15 3.84 -11.88
C GLU A 71 -0.01 2.86 -12.02
N ALA A 72 0.29 1.60 -12.32
CA ALA A 72 -0.74 0.55 -12.38
C ALA A 72 -1.46 0.40 -11.03
N SER A 73 -0.74 0.49 -9.92
CA SER A 73 -1.31 0.38 -8.57
C SER A 73 -2.17 1.61 -8.20
N ILE A 74 -1.79 2.81 -8.64
CA ILE A 74 -2.57 4.04 -8.47
C ILE A 74 -3.89 3.93 -9.23
N ALA A 75 -3.84 3.60 -10.52
CA ALA A 75 -5.04 3.45 -11.35
C ALA A 75 -5.99 2.39 -10.77
N GLN A 76 -5.41 1.35 -10.20
CA GLN A 76 -6.12 0.26 -9.56
C GLN A 76 -6.83 0.67 -8.26
N ILE A 77 -6.14 1.37 -7.37
CA ILE A 77 -6.77 1.87 -6.14
C ILE A 77 -7.84 2.89 -6.47
N LEU A 78 -7.62 3.75 -7.46
CA LEU A 78 -8.61 4.73 -7.90
C LEU A 78 -9.95 4.09 -8.30
N VAL A 79 -9.93 2.93 -8.96
CA VAL A 79 -11.15 2.17 -9.33
C VAL A 79 -11.89 1.64 -8.09
N GLU A 80 -11.19 1.41 -6.99
CA GLU A 80 -11.77 0.89 -5.75
C GLU A 80 -12.16 2.01 -4.78
N LEU A 81 -11.83 3.27 -5.07
CA LEU A 81 -12.24 4.39 -4.24
C LEU A 81 -13.72 4.75 -4.45
N PRO A 82 -14.41 5.29 -3.43
CA PRO A 82 -15.76 5.83 -3.60
C PRO A 82 -15.85 6.88 -4.71
N ASP A 83 -17.04 7.02 -5.29
CA ASP A 83 -17.31 8.05 -6.29
C ASP A 83 -16.97 9.46 -5.76
N GLY A 84 -16.21 10.22 -6.55
CA GLY A 84 -15.76 11.57 -6.22
C GLY A 84 -14.33 11.65 -5.66
N GLU A 85 -13.69 10.52 -5.39
CA GLU A 85 -12.24 10.49 -5.13
C GLU A 85 -11.44 10.56 -6.43
N ASP A 86 -10.26 11.15 -6.35
CA ASP A 86 -9.40 11.38 -7.51
C ASP A 86 -8.05 10.64 -7.38
N ARG A 87 -7.18 10.87 -8.36
CA ARG A 87 -5.83 10.29 -8.38
C ARG A 87 -5.04 10.63 -7.12
N GLU A 88 -5.24 11.81 -6.54
CA GLU A 88 -4.55 12.23 -5.30
C GLU A 88 -4.99 11.38 -4.12
N GLY A 89 -6.30 11.07 -4.01
CA GLY A 89 -6.84 10.13 -3.03
C GLY A 89 -6.17 8.76 -3.13
N ALA A 90 -6.01 8.22 -4.34
CA ALA A 90 -5.36 6.93 -4.57
C ALA A 90 -3.88 6.93 -4.18
N ILE A 91 -3.15 8.00 -4.55
CA ILE A 91 -1.75 8.17 -4.16
C ILE A 91 -1.62 8.25 -2.64
N ARG A 92 -2.51 8.98 -1.97
CA ARG A 92 -2.48 9.13 -0.52
C ARG A 92 -2.67 7.79 0.19
N VAL A 93 -3.60 6.95 -0.29
CA VAL A 93 -3.81 5.59 0.24
C VAL A 93 -2.53 4.75 0.06
N ILE A 94 -1.94 4.75 -1.14
CA ILE A 94 -0.70 4.00 -1.41
C ILE A 94 0.45 4.46 -0.50
N ALA A 95 0.67 5.77 -0.43
CA ALA A 95 1.74 6.36 0.36
C ALA A 95 1.59 6.00 1.85
N GLN A 96 0.37 6.07 2.37
CA GLN A 96 0.09 5.70 3.75
C GLN A 96 0.35 4.22 4.00
N LEU A 97 -0.16 3.32 3.16
CA LEU A 97 0.02 1.88 3.32
C LEU A 97 1.49 1.48 3.31
N ILE A 98 2.24 1.97 2.32
CA ILE A 98 3.67 1.68 2.17
C ILE A 98 4.46 2.30 3.32
N GLY A 99 4.25 3.58 3.59
CA GLY A 99 4.97 4.32 4.65
C GLY A 99 4.74 3.71 6.03
N THR A 100 3.51 3.31 6.34
CA THR A 100 3.17 2.62 7.59
C THR A 100 3.98 1.32 7.72
N LEU A 101 4.01 0.49 6.67
CA LEU A 101 4.72 -0.78 6.70
C LEU A 101 6.24 -0.58 6.84
N VAL A 102 6.79 0.43 6.17
CA VAL A 102 8.21 0.81 6.29
C VAL A 102 8.55 1.21 7.73
N LEU A 103 7.76 2.10 8.34
CA LEU A 103 7.97 2.53 9.73
C LEU A 103 7.84 1.36 10.72
N ALA A 104 6.81 0.51 10.57
CA ALA A 104 6.61 -0.65 11.44
C ALA A 104 7.77 -1.67 11.35
N ARG A 105 8.45 -1.76 10.20
CA ARG A 105 9.65 -2.60 10.02
C ARG A 105 10.92 -1.97 10.60
N ALA A 106 11.00 -0.65 10.62
CA ALA A 106 12.17 0.07 11.10
C ALA A 106 12.33 0.05 12.63
N VAL A 107 11.23 -0.14 13.38
CA VAL A 107 11.25 -0.13 14.85
C VAL A 107 11.48 -1.53 15.44
N ARG A 108 12.35 -1.60 16.47
CA ARG A 108 12.63 -2.86 17.19
C ARG A 108 11.51 -3.25 18.17
N SER A 109 10.87 -2.26 18.78
CA SER A 109 9.77 -2.48 19.74
C SER A 109 8.57 -3.11 19.04
N SER A 110 8.09 -4.24 19.56
CA SER A 110 6.88 -4.91 19.06
C SER A 110 5.61 -4.15 19.40
N SER A 111 5.58 -3.42 20.51
CA SER A 111 4.43 -2.59 20.89
C SER A 111 4.29 -1.39 19.95
N LEU A 112 5.38 -0.65 19.71
CA LEU A 112 5.35 0.51 18.81
C LEU A 112 5.03 0.11 17.36
N ALA A 113 5.57 -1.01 16.88
CA ALA A 113 5.21 -1.50 15.55
C ALA A 113 3.73 -1.87 15.43
N THR A 114 3.18 -2.49 16.48
CA THR A 114 1.75 -2.82 16.53
C THR A 114 0.90 -1.56 16.53
N GLU A 115 1.28 -0.56 17.32
CA GLU A 115 0.62 0.74 17.37
C GLU A 115 0.58 1.40 15.98
N ILE A 116 1.73 1.53 15.31
CA ILE A 116 1.82 2.09 13.95
C ILE A 116 0.87 1.38 12.97
N LEU A 117 0.86 0.04 12.98
CA LEU A 117 0.00 -0.76 12.08
C LEU A 117 -1.49 -0.59 12.40
N LEU A 118 -1.86 -0.52 13.68
CA LEU A 118 -3.26 -0.38 14.09
C LEU A 118 -3.77 1.04 13.80
N THR A 119 -2.99 2.08 14.08
CA THR A 119 -3.37 3.47 13.81
C THR A 119 -3.72 3.68 12.33
N ALA A 120 -2.90 3.19 11.41
CA ALA A 120 -3.17 3.32 9.98
C ALA A 120 -4.28 2.40 9.46
N ARG A 121 -4.61 1.32 10.19
CA ARG A 121 -5.73 0.42 9.84
C ARG A 121 -7.08 1.03 10.20
N ASP A 122 -7.13 1.71 11.34
CA ASP A 122 -8.35 2.31 11.89
C ASP A 122 -8.55 3.76 11.41
N ASP A 123 -7.56 4.30 10.69
CA ASP A 123 -7.64 5.61 10.08
C ASP A 123 -8.84 5.73 9.13
N GLN A 124 -9.49 6.89 9.13
CA GLN A 124 -10.64 7.23 8.30
C GLN A 124 -10.29 8.28 7.24
N LEU A 125 -9.06 8.28 6.72
CA LEU A 125 -8.52 9.31 5.81
C LEU A 125 -9.49 9.86 4.73
N SER A 126 -10.37 9.03 4.16
CA SER A 126 -11.39 9.47 3.20
C SER A 126 -12.43 10.43 3.80
N ALA A 127 -12.72 10.34 5.10
CA ALA A 127 -13.63 11.24 5.82
C ALA A 127 -12.99 12.56 6.27
N GLU A 128 -11.66 12.61 6.42
CA GLU A 128 -10.94 13.83 6.84
C GLU A 128 -10.65 14.77 5.67
N ILE A 129 -10.38 14.25 4.47
CA ILE A 129 -10.18 15.07 3.26
C ILE A 129 -11.46 15.77 2.85
N ARG A 130 -12.61 15.06 2.88
CA ARG A 130 -13.96 15.64 2.71
C ARG A 130 -14.30 16.78 3.68
N ARG A 131 -13.54 16.94 4.78
CA ARG A 131 -13.68 18.04 5.74
C ARG A 131 -12.66 19.16 5.55
N GLY A 132 -11.52 18.91 4.92
CA GLY A 132 -10.45 19.88 4.69
C GLY A 132 -10.60 20.72 3.42
N GLU A 133 -11.47 20.31 2.49
CA GLU A 133 -11.77 21.05 1.25
C GLU A 133 -13.05 21.92 1.33
N ARG A 134 -13.60 22.11 2.54
CA ARG A 134 -14.72 23.03 2.81
C ARG A 134 -14.27 24.29 3.54
#